data_AF-A0A6A4SVB7-F1
#
_entry.id   AF-A0A6A4SVB7-F1
#
_cell.length_a   1.000
_cell.length_b   1.000
_cell.length_c   1.000
_cell.angle_alpha   90.00
_cell.angle_beta   90.00
_cell.angle_gamma   90.00
#
_symmetry.space_group_name_H-M   'P 1'
#
loop_
_entity.id
_entity.type
_entity.pdbx_description
1 polymer ?
#
loop_
_entity_poly.entity_id
_entity_poly.type
_entity_poly.pdbx_seq_one_letter_code
_entity_poly.pdbx_strand_id
1 'polypeptide(L)'
;MPFGLSSGPSCFQKIMSTMFAGIPGVVIYLDDIVVHGTTPTLHDERLTRVLDVFASHNLTLNGDKCIFAVSAVELVGFRLTADSLSPLQSNVETVQCLPEPSCPAQLASFLEITAYYLRFLPQYSATTAPLRELLKNDAAWSWYLPALLRFATSRHSSPHHLCLHILTWSVSPAGQKYSVGERQALACVWAYCFEFSERHTADNLGNKLLSVAAEWEVDKKVVCCLTDNAANITKAIQITGWTHLPCLAHTINLVVRDSFKGPQPIIDKVKQAVEYFHRSRVGAQKLKETQLQMKMDELRPKQDCVTRWNSTYYMLQSFPTNKNPIVSTLAVTNAPVSPLSQEEWT
;
A
#
# COMPACT_ATOMS: atom_id res chain seq x y z
N MET A 1 7.21 24.62 0.71
CA MET A 1 7.84 23.62 1.61
C MET A 1 9.35 23.76 1.47
N PRO A 2 10.13 23.90 2.55
CA PRO A 2 11.58 23.99 2.44
C PRO A 2 12.20 22.65 2.00
N PHE A 3 13.27 22.71 1.23
CA PHE A 3 14.02 21.53 0.79
C PHE A 3 14.74 20.85 1.97
N GLY A 4 14.94 19.53 1.87
CA GLY A 4 15.71 18.75 2.85
C GLY A 4 14.90 18.11 3.98
N LEU A 5 13.58 18.36 4.05
CA LEU A 5 12.71 17.66 5.00
C LEU A 5 12.47 16.21 4.54
N SER A 6 12.80 15.25 5.41
CA SER A 6 12.63 13.81 5.13
C SER A 6 11.19 13.39 4.86
N SER A 7 10.21 14.07 5.47
CA SER A 7 8.77 13.86 5.24
C SER A 7 8.21 14.68 4.07
N GLY A 8 9.02 15.58 3.49
CA GLY A 8 8.61 16.52 2.46
C GLY A 8 8.01 15.85 1.23
N PRO A 9 8.70 14.89 0.59
CA PRO A 9 8.19 14.19 -0.59
C PRO A 9 6.84 13.50 -0.34
N SER A 10 6.70 12.80 0.78
CA SER A 10 5.46 12.08 1.14
C SER A 10 4.30 13.03 1.40
N CYS A 11 4.56 14.18 2.04
CA CYS A 11 3.56 15.21 2.27
C CYS A 11 3.12 15.85 0.95
N PHE A 12 4.08 16.18 0.08
CA PHE A 12 3.82 16.74 -1.24
C PHE A 12 2.99 15.79 -2.12
N GLN A 13 3.39 14.52 -2.20
CA GLN A 13 2.64 13.48 -2.90
C GLN A 13 1.19 13.41 -2.41
N LYS A 14 0.96 13.41 -1.09
CA LYS A 14 -0.39 13.33 -0.52
C LYS A 14 -1.24 14.53 -0.90
N ILE A 15 -0.68 15.74 -0.85
CA ILE A 15 -1.37 16.97 -1.22
C ILE A 15 -1.74 16.94 -2.70
N MET A 16 -0.77 16.65 -3.58
CA MET A 16 -0.99 16.58 -5.02
C MET A 16 -2.01 15.49 -5.37
N SER A 17 -1.87 14.26 -4.85
CA SER A 17 -2.86 13.19 -5.07
C SER A 17 -4.27 13.57 -4.60
N THR A 18 -4.40 14.40 -3.57
CA THR A 18 -5.71 14.87 -3.08
C THR A 18 -6.29 15.96 -3.98
N MET A 19 -5.48 16.92 -4.44
CA MET A 19 -5.92 18.03 -5.29
C MET A 19 -6.42 17.56 -6.66
N PHE A 20 -5.73 16.58 -7.25
CA PHE A 20 -6.09 16.03 -8.56
C PHE A 20 -6.98 14.79 -8.46
N ALA A 21 -7.47 14.46 -7.26
CA ALA A 21 -8.39 13.34 -7.06
C ALA A 21 -9.67 13.54 -7.88
N GLY A 22 -10.10 12.46 -8.57
CA GLY A 22 -11.33 12.50 -9.38
C GLY A 22 -11.14 12.93 -10.83
N ILE A 23 -9.90 13.12 -11.30
CA ILE A 23 -9.58 13.25 -12.73
C ILE A 23 -9.02 11.91 -13.24
N PRO A 24 -9.82 11.10 -13.98
CA PRO A 24 -9.33 9.85 -14.55
C PRO A 24 -8.18 10.11 -15.52
N GLY A 25 -7.22 9.19 -15.61
CA GLY A 25 -6.11 9.31 -16.55
C GLY A 25 -5.02 10.30 -16.13
N VAL A 26 -4.96 10.66 -14.85
CA VAL A 26 -3.87 11.48 -14.28
C VAL A 26 -3.07 10.62 -13.31
N VAL A 27 -1.75 10.59 -13.50
CA VAL A 27 -0.80 9.90 -12.64
C VAL A 27 0.14 10.92 -12.06
N ILE A 28 0.31 10.90 -10.74
CA ILE A 28 1.17 11.83 -10.01
C ILE A 28 2.23 11.04 -9.28
N TYR A 29 3.48 11.38 -9.54
CA TYR A 29 4.62 10.86 -8.82
C TYR A 29 5.51 12.02 -8.38
N LEU A 30 5.48 12.31 -7.09
CA LEU A 30 6.15 13.47 -6.49
C LEU A 30 5.79 14.76 -7.26
N ASP A 31 6.77 15.37 -7.92
CA ASP A 31 6.67 16.59 -8.71
C ASP A 31 6.24 16.36 -10.18
N ASP A 32 6.27 15.11 -10.65
CA ASP A 32 5.86 14.77 -12.01
C ASP A 32 4.37 14.44 -12.11
N ILE A 33 3.71 15.03 -13.11
CA ILE A 33 2.31 14.76 -13.44
C ILE A 33 2.22 14.30 -14.89
N VAL A 34 1.64 13.12 -15.08
CA VAL A 34 1.35 12.56 -16.40
C VAL A 34 -0.14 12.51 -16.63
N VAL A 35 -0.57 13.13 -17.73
CA VAL A 35 -1.94 13.07 -18.22
C VAL A 35 -1.97 12.15 -19.43
N HIS A 36 -2.90 11.20 -19.45
CA HIS A 36 -3.04 10.26 -20.55
C HIS A 36 -4.50 10.06 -20.95
N GLY A 37 -4.73 9.73 -22.23
CA GLY A 37 -6.05 9.46 -22.80
C GLY A 37 -5.93 8.47 -23.95
N THR A 38 -6.99 7.70 -24.20
CA THR A 38 -7.05 6.75 -25.34
C THR A 38 -7.26 7.46 -26.67
N THR A 39 -7.79 8.69 -26.65
CA THR A 39 -7.92 9.57 -27.80
C THR A 39 -7.37 10.96 -27.47
N PRO A 40 -6.91 11.74 -28.47
CA PRO A 40 -6.48 13.12 -28.26
C PRO A 40 -7.54 13.98 -27.57
N THR A 41 -8.81 13.84 -27.98
CA THR A 41 -9.92 14.58 -27.39
C THR A 41 -10.08 14.30 -25.89
N LEU A 42 -10.01 13.03 -25.48
CA LEU A 42 -10.11 12.66 -24.07
C LEU A 42 -8.88 13.08 -23.27
N HIS A 43 -7.69 13.02 -23.89
CA HIS A 43 -6.47 13.55 -23.29
C HIS A 43 -6.60 15.05 -23.01
N ASP A 44 -7.05 15.84 -23.99
CA ASP A 44 -7.14 17.30 -23.89
C ASP A 44 -8.23 17.74 -22.90
N GLU A 45 -9.34 17.01 -22.83
CA GLU A 45 -10.35 17.19 -21.78
C GLU A 45 -9.73 17.03 -20.38
N ARG A 46 -8.95 15.96 -20.17
CA ARG A 46 -8.27 15.69 -18.89
C ARG A 46 -7.21 16.74 -18.59
N LEU A 47 -6.44 17.14 -19.59
CA LEU A 47 -5.41 18.17 -19.48
C LEU A 47 -6.03 19.51 -19.07
N THR A 48 -7.16 19.89 -19.66
CA THR A 48 -7.90 21.11 -19.30
C THR A 48 -8.28 21.09 -17.82
N ARG A 49 -8.86 19.98 -17.34
CA ARG A 49 -9.20 19.81 -15.92
C ARG A 49 -7.99 19.90 -15.00
N VAL A 50 -6.85 19.35 -15.42
CA VAL A 50 -5.59 19.45 -14.66
C VAL A 50 -5.15 20.92 -14.58
N LEU A 51 -5.15 21.64 -15.69
CA LEU A 51 -4.79 23.07 -15.73
C LEU A 51 -5.74 23.94 -14.88
N ASP A 52 -7.03 23.61 -14.83
CA ASP A 52 -8.00 24.28 -13.95
C ASP A 52 -7.68 24.06 -12.46
N VAL A 53 -7.23 22.85 -12.09
CA VAL A 53 -6.77 22.56 -10.72
C VAL A 53 -5.52 23.38 -10.40
N PHE A 54 -4.56 23.47 -11.33
CA PHE A 54 -3.37 24.32 -11.17
C PHE A 54 -3.75 25.78 -10.91
N ALA A 55 -4.64 26.34 -11.75
CA ALA A 55 -5.09 27.72 -11.64
C ALA A 55 -5.85 27.99 -10.32
N SER A 56 -6.78 27.11 -9.95
CA SER A 56 -7.60 27.26 -8.73
C SER A 56 -6.80 27.16 -7.43
N HIS A 57 -5.67 26.43 -7.44
CA HIS A 57 -4.80 26.24 -6.27
C HIS A 57 -3.53 27.09 -6.30
N ASN A 58 -3.39 28.01 -7.26
CA ASN A 58 -2.20 28.84 -7.48
C ASN A 58 -0.89 28.02 -7.58
N LEU A 59 -0.98 26.84 -8.20
CA LEU A 59 0.18 26.02 -8.51
C LEU A 59 0.81 26.50 -9.82
N THR A 60 2.13 26.42 -9.91
CA THR A 60 2.87 26.84 -11.10
C THR A 60 3.54 25.64 -11.76
N LEU A 61 3.57 25.66 -13.09
CA LEU A 61 4.26 24.68 -13.92
C LEU A 61 5.57 25.30 -14.43
N ASN A 62 6.60 24.46 -14.56
CA ASN A 62 7.80 24.87 -15.28
C ASN A 62 7.60 24.58 -16.78
N GLY A 63 7.30 25.63 -17.55
CA GLY A 63 7.00 25.52 -18.98
C GLY A 63 8.10 24.83 -19.79
N ASP A 64 9.36 25.05 -19.45
CA ASP A 64 10.50 24.45 -20.16
C ASP A 64 10.61 22.93 -19.96
N LYS A 65 10.01 22.42 -18.87
CA LYS A 65 9.95 20.98 -18.55
C LYS A 65 8.66 20.33 -18.98
N CYS A 66 7.64 21.11 -19.36
CA CYS A 66 6.36 20.57 -19.79
C CYS A 66 6.46 20.06 -21.23
N ILE A 67 6.05 18.81 -21.43
CA ILE A 67 5.91 18.20 -22.75
C ILE A 67 4.46 17.80 -22.95
N PHE A 68 3.90 18.14 -24.11
CA PHE A 68 2.48 17.98 -24.40
C PHE A 68 2.25 17.13 -25.65
N ALA A 69 1.14 16.38 -25.66
CA ALA A 69 0.66 15.62 -26.82
C ALA A 69 1.73 14.70 -27.45
N VAL A 70 2.54 14.07 -26.62
CA VAL A 70 3.59 13.12 -27.04
C VAL A 70 3.06 11.69 -27.05
N SER A 71 3.52 10.88 -28.01
CA SER A 71 3.22 9.45 -28.10
C SER A 71 4.07 8.59 -27.14
N ALA A 72 5.10 9.18 -26.55
CA ALA A 72 5.95 8.58 -25.55
C ALA A 72 6.32 9.61 -24.47
N VAL A 73 6.30 9.20 -23.22
CA VAL A 73 6.69 10.04 -22.07
C VAL A 73 7.78 9.35 -21.27
N GLU A 74 8.74 10.12 -20.77
CA GLU A 74 9.76 9.63 -19.85
C GLU A 74 9.35 9.98 -18.43
N LEU A 75 9.33 9.00 -17.54
CA LEU A 75 8.90 9.16 -16.14
C LEU A 75 9.71 8.22 -15.24
N VAL A 76 10.36 8.80 -14.22
CA VAL A 76 11.14 8.09 -13.19
C VAL A 76 12.06 7.01 -13.79
N GLY A 77 12.87 7.37 -14.79
CA GLY A 77 13.83 6.44 -15.38
C GLY A 77 13.26 5.38 -16.33
N PHE A 78 11.98 5.50 -16.71
CA PHE A 78 11.34 4.68 -17.72
C PHE A 78 10.82 5.52 -18.89
N ARG A 79 10.77 4.91 -20.07
CA ARG A 79 10.03 5.39 -21.24
C ARG A 79 8.72 4.62 -21.34
N LEU A 80 7.62 5.35 -21.39
CA LEU A 80 6.27 4.84 -21.56
C LEU A 80 5.78 5.20 -22.95
N THR A 81 5.20 4.23 -23.64
CA THR A 81 4.50 4.40 -24.92
C THR A 81 3.11 3.78 -24.81
N ALA A 82 2.29 3.90 -25.86
CA ALA A 82 0.97 3.26 -25.88
C ALA A 82 1.03 1.74 -25.63
N ASP A 83 2.06 1.06 -26.14
CA ASP A 83 2.14 -0.40 -26.17
C ASP A 83 3.22 -0.99 -25.25
N SER A 84 4.12 -0.16 -24.73
CA SER A 84 5.30 -0.66 -24.01
C SER A 84 5.80 0.26 -22.92
N LEU A 85 6.40 -0.37 -21.92
CA LEU A 85 7.19 0.25 -20.86
C LEU A 85 8.62 -0.28 -21.00
N SER A 86 9.61 0.60 -21.04
CA SER A 86 11.03 0.22 -21.12
C SER A 86 11.90 1.10 -20.22
N PRO A 87 13.03 0.62 -19.71
CA PRO A 87 14.03 1.49 -19.08
C PRO A 87 14.50 2.59 -20.04
N LEU A 88 14.94 3.74 -19.51
CA LEU A 88 15.68 4.71 -20.32
C LEU A 88 17.01 4.11 -20.75
N GLN A 89 17.35 4.30 -22.03
CA GLN A 89 18.58 3.78 -22.61
C GLN A 89 19.82 4.34 -21.90
N SER A 90 19.79 5.62 -21.51
CA SER A 90 20.83 6.26 -20.72
C SER A 90 21.06 5.60 -19.35
N ASN A 91 19.99 5.14 -18.69
CA ASN A 91 20.10 4.45 -17.41
C ASN A 91 20.69 3.04 -17.60
N VAL A 92 20.31 2.35 -18.67
CA VAL A 92 20.88 1.03 -19.02
C VAL A 92 22.37 1.17 -19.31
N GLU A 93 22.77 2.17 -20.10
CA GLU A 93 24.17 2.48 -20.39
C GLU A 93 24.94 2.82 -19.13
N THR A 94 24.37 3.63 -18.24
CA THR A 94 24.98 3.96 -16.94
C THR A 94 25.30 2.69 -16.14
N VAL A 95 24.35 1.76 -16.05
CA VAL A 95 24.53 0.48 -15.35
C VAL A 95 25.58 -0.39 -16.04
N GLN A 96 25.62 -0.40 -17.37
CA GLN A 96 26.62 -1.16 -18.15
C GLN A 96 28.03 -0.61 -18.00
N CYS A 97 28.17 0.70 -17.80
CA CYS A 97 29.46 1.38 -17.61
C CYS A 97 29.91 1.43 -16.14
N LEU A 98 29.14 0.90 -15.19
CA LEU A 98 29.56 0.85 -13.80
C LEU A 98 30.86 0.02 -13.66
N PRO A 99 31.85 0.51 -12.89
CA PRO A 99 33.05 -0.26 -12.63
C PRO A 99 32.70 -1.52 -11.83
N GLU A 100 33.54 -2.54 -11.98
CA GLU A 100 33.47 -3.74 -11.16
C GLU A 100 33.51 -3.36 -9.67
N PRO A 101 32.55 -3.83 -8.85
CA PRO A 101 32.57 -3.56 -7.43
C PRO A 101 33.81 -4.22 -6.81
N SER A 102 34.51 -3.48 -5.95
CA SER A 102 35.70 -3.94 -5.23
C SER A 102 35.43 -4.23 -3.75
N CYS A 103 34.20 -4.00 -3.28
CA CYS A 103 33.81 -4.25 -1.90
C CYS A 103 32.30 -4.55 -1.75
N PRO A 104 31.87 -5.16 -0.63
CA PRO A 104 30.46 -5.49 -0.39
C PRO A 104 29.50 -4.30 -0.49
N ALA A 105 29.93 -3.10 -0.08
CA ALA A 105 29.09 -1.90 -0.17
C ALA A 105 28.81 -1.49 -1.63
N GLN A 106 29.82 -1.54 -2.50
CA GLN A 106 29.65 -1.26 -3.92
C GLN A 106 28.80 -2.34 -4.60
N LEU A 107 28.96 -3.60 -4.20
CA LEU A 107 28.15 -4.70 -4.70
C LEU A 107 26.68 -4.58 -4.28
N ALA A 108 26.40 -4.21 -3.03
CA ALA A 108 25.05 -3.95 -2.56
C ALA A 108 24.40 -2.82 -3.38
N SER A 109 25.12 -1.72 -3.61
CA SER A 109 24.65 -0.61 -4.44
C SER A 109 24.37 -1.05 -5.89
N PHE A 110 25.24 -1.86 -6.49
CA PHE A 110 25.02 -2.42 -7.83
C PHE A 110 23.75 -3.29 -7.89
N LEU A 111 23.55 -4.15 -6.89
CA LEU A 111 22.37 -5.01 -6.79
C LEU A 111 21.07 -4.22 -6.57
N GLU A 112 21.12 -3.11 -5.83
CA GLU A 112 19.99 -2.20 -5.64
C GLU A 112 19.60 -1.50 -6.95
N ILE A 113 20.58 -0.94 -7.66
CA ILE A 113 20.35 -0.24 -8.94
C ILE A 113 19.81 -1.21 -10.00
N THR A 114 20.36 -2.43 -10.09
CA THR A 114 19.87 -3.43 -11.05
C THR A 114 18.53 -4.03 -10.64
N ALA A 115 18.24 -4.14 -9.34
CA ALA A 115 16.91 -4.55 -8.85
C ALA A 115 15.83 -3.53 -9.20
N TYR A 116 16.15 -2.25 -9.35
CA TYR A 116 15.20 -1.23 -9.84
C TYR A 116 14.58 -1.62 -11.20
N TYR A 117 15.33 -2.35 -12.04
CA TYR A 117 14.92 -2.82 -13.35
C TYR A 117 14.49 -4.30 -13.38
N LEU A 118 14.21 -4.92 -12.23
CA LEU A 118 13.94 -6.37 -12.11
C LEU A 118 12.89 -6.90 -13.10
N ARG A 119 11.89 -6.08 -13.45
CA ARG A 119 10.81 -6.46 -14.38
C ARG A 119 11.32 -6.79 -15.78
N PHE A 120 12.47 -6.24 -16.15
CA PHE A 120 13.11 -6.42 -17.46
C PHE A 120 14.22 -7.47 -17.44
N LEU A 121 14.52 -8.03 -16.25
CA LEU A 121 15.63 -8.95 -16.03
C LEU A 121 15.08 -10.35 -15.68
N PRO A 122 14.81 -11.21 -16.69
CA PRO A 122 14.32 -12.56 -16.42
C PRO A 122 15.36 -13.32 -15.58
N GLN A 123 14.86 -14.11 -14.63
CA GLN A 123 15.69 -14.91 -13.73
C GLN A 123 16.68 -14.10 -12.87
N TYR A 124 16.46 -12.79 -12.66
CA TYR A 124 17.35 -11.91 -11.89
C TYR A 124 17.85 -12.52 -10.59
N SER A 125 16.97 -13.13 -9.78
CA SER A 125 17.36 -13.77 -8.51
C SER A 125 18.32 -14.95 -8.68
N ALA A 126 18.19 -15.74 -9.75
CA ALA A 126 19.10 -16.85 -10.03
C ALA A 126 20.44 -16.29 -10.53
N THR A 127 20.39 -15.31 -11.44
CA THR A 127 21.56 -14.69 -12.03
C THR A 127 22.39 -13.89 -11.01
N THR A 128 21.76 -13.27 -10.01
CA THR A 128 22.44 -12.54 -8.93
C THR A 128 22.65 -13.37 -7.66
N ALA A 129 22.22 -14.63 -7.61
CA ALA A 129 22.45 -15.47 -6.44
C ALA A 129 23.96 -15.59 -6.07
N PRO A 130 24.88 -15.85 -7.01
CA PRO A 130 26.31 -15.89 -6.70
C PRO A 130 26.84 -14.54 -6.19
N LEU A 131 26.29 -13.43 -6.67
CA LEU A 131 26.68 -12.09 -6.21
C LEU A 131 26.20 -11.83 -4.79
N ARG A 132 24.99 -12.26 -4.43
CA ARG A 132 24.47 -12.10 -3.06
C ARG A 132 25.23 -12.95 -2.03
N GLU A 133 25.85 -14.05 -2.45
CA GLU A 133 26.75 -14.82 -1.59
C GLU A 133 28.00 -14.01 -1.19
N LEU A 134 28.51 -13.14 -2.06
CA LEU A 134 29.65 -12.25 -1.76
C LEU A 134 29.31 -11.15 -0.72
N LEU A 135 28.03 -10.98 -0.37
CA LEU A 135 27.58 -10.07 0.70
C LEU A 135 27.58 -10.73 2.09
N LYS A 136 27.82 -12.05 2.19
CA LYS A 136 27.88 -12.76 3.47
C LYS A 136 29.23 -12.54 4.14
N ASN A 137 29.23 -12.56 5.48
CA ASN A 137 30.46 -12.50 6.26
C ASN A 137 31.38 -13.69 5.90
N ASP A 138 32.69 -13.44 5.77
CA ASP A 138 33.74 -14.41 5.42
C ASP A 138 33.72 -14.98 3.98
N ALA A 139 32.96 -14.39 3.06
CA ALA A 139 33.01 -14.79 1.65
C ALA A 139 34.36 -14.41 1.00
N ALA A 140 35.03 -15.37 0.37
CA ALA A 140 36.20 -15.10 -0.46
C ALA A 140 35.77 -14.27 -1.68
N TRP A 141 36.31 -13.05 -1.80
CA TRP A 141 35.98 -12.14 -2.91
C TRP A 141 36.46 -12.73 -4.24
N SER A 142 35.54 -13.31 -5.00
CA SER A 142 35.79 -13.81 -6.35
C SER A 142 34.70 -13.30 -7.29
N TRP A 143 34.98 -12.16 -7.91
CA TRP A 143 34.13 -11.60 -8.93
C TRP A 143 34.44 -12.27 -10.28
N TYR A 144 33.45 -12.94 -10.88
CA TYR A 144 33.56 -13.51 -12.22
C TYR A 144 32.36 -13.09 -13.07
N LEU A 145 32.63 -12.30 -14.11
CA LEU A 145 31.66 -11.76 -15.06
C LEU A 145 31.63 -12.60 -16.34
N PRO A 146 30.74 -13.60 -16.47
CA PRO A 146 30.32 -14.00 -17.83
C PRO A 146 28.83 -13.86 -18.15
N ALA A 147 27.95 -13.53 -17.20
CA ALA A 147 26.51 -13.77 -17.46
C ALA A 147 25.53 -12.61 -17.19
N LEU A 148 25.93 -11.49 -16.56
CA LEU A 148 24.95 -10.52 -16.06
C LEU A 148 24.56 -9.37 -17.00
N LEU A 149 25.25 -9.17 -18.13
CA LEU A 149 24.98 -8.06 -19.07
C LEU A 149 24.93 -8.49 -20.54
N ARG A 150 24.32 -9.63 -20.86
CA ARG A 150 23.92 -9.98 -22.25
C ARG A 150 22.41 -9.98 -22.50
N PHE A 151 21.60 -9.52 -21.54
CA PHE A 151 20.14 -9.66 -21.60
C PHE A 151 19.34 -8.35 -21.62
N ALA A 152 19.94 -7.25 -22.08
CA ALA A 152 19.19 -6.02 -22.39
C ALA A 152 18.63 -6.00 -23.83
N THR A 153 18.80 -7.07 -24.61
CA THR A 153 18.23 -7.17 -25.95
C THR A 153 17.43 -8.47 -26.13
N SER A 154 16.13 -8.26 -26.35
CA SER A 154 15.15 -9.18 -26.91
C SER A 154 14.13 -9.84 -25.96
N ARG A 155 12.88 -9.54 -26.34
CA ARG A 155 11.60 -10.26 -26.23
C ARG A 155 10.70 -10.00 -25.01
N HIS A 156 9.56 -9.40 -25.38
CA HIS A 156 8.22 -9.67 -24.87
C HIS A 156 8.08 -11.05 -24.23
N SER A 157 7.64 -11.08 -22.98
CA SER A 157 7.24 -12.31 -22.30
C SER A 157 5.91 -12.05 -21.60
N SER A 158 4.86 -12.74 -22.05
CA SER A 158 3.59 -12.85 -21.32
C SER A 158 3.76 -13.87 -20.17
N PRO A 159 3.13 -13.66 -19.01
CA PRO A 159 3.25 -14.58 -17.89
C PRO A 159 2.37 -15.83 -18.08
N HIS A 160 2.97 -17.02 -17.92
CA HIS A 160 2.33 -18.32 -18.17
C HIS A 160 1.63 -18.95 -16.94
N HIS A 161 1.75 -18.40 -15.73
CA HIS A 161 0.98 -18.85 -14.56
C HIS A 161 0.62 -17.66 -13.65
N LEU A 162 -0.64 -17.61 -13.20
CA LEU A 162 -1.20 -16.50 -12.41
C LEU A 162 -1.65 -17.00 -11.04
N CYS A 163 -1.13 -16.41 -9.98
CA CYS A 163 -1.69 -16.57 -8.63
C CYS A 163 -2.72 -15.46 -8.40
N LEU A 164 -3.98 -15.82 -8.19
CA LEU A 164 -5.08 -14.86 -8.00
C LEU A 164 -5.27 -14.62 -6.50
N HIS A 165 -4.87 -13.44 -6.01
CA HIS A 165 -5.18 -13.01 -4.64
C HIS A 165 -6.54 -12.32 -4.61
N ILE A 166 -7.51 -12.85 -3.85
CA ILE A 166 -8.83 -12.26 -3.66
C ILE A 166 -8.95 -11.88 -2.18
N LEU A 167 -8.65 -10.64 -1.84
CA LEU A 167 -8.95 -10.14 -0.49
C LEU A 167 -10.41 -9.66 -0.48
N THR A 168 -11.31 -10.43 0.13
CA THR A 168 -12.68 -9.98 0.40
C THR A 168 -12.71 -9.01 1.58
N TRP A 169 -13.24 -7.81 1.36
CA TRP A 169 -13.81 -6.95 2.41
C TRP A 169 -14.72 -5.88 1.79
N SER A 170 -15.74 -5.42 2.53
CA SER A 170 -16.72 -4.43 2.07
C SER A 170 -16.34 -2.98 2.37
N VAL A 171 -16.69 -2.11 1.40
CA VAL A 171 -16.80 -0.62 1.32
C VAL A 171 -15.61 0.20 0.71
N SER A 172 -15.97 1.01 -0.32
CA SER A 172 -15.28 1.89 -1.30
C SER A 172 -14.52 3.15 -0.75
N PRO A 173 -13.70 3.95 -1.50
CA PRO A 173 -12.83 3.74 -2.69
C PRO A 173 -11.31 4.11 -2.49
N ALA A 174 -10.48 3.74 -3.49
CA ALA A 174 -9.18 4.32 -3.94
C ALA A 174 -7.81 3.71 -3.48
N GLY A 175 -7.20 2.90 -4.40
CA GLY A 175 -5.78 2.85 -4.86
C GLY A 175 -4.63 2.38 -3.93
N GLN A 176 -4.17 1.10 -3.91
CA GLN A 176 -3.06 0.41 -4.65
C GLN A 176 -1.60 0.86 -4.31
N LYS A 177 -0.54 0.04 -4.05
CA LYS A 177 0.04 -1.23 -4.61
C LYS A 177 1.00 -1.97 -3.62
N TYR A 178 1.43 -3.20 -3.94
CA TYR A 178 2.34 -4.12 -3.20
C TYR A 178 3.59 -4.57 -4.01
N SER A 179 4.67 -5.07 -3.34
CA SER A 179 5.39 -6.33 -3.67
C SER A 179 6.55 -6.69 -2.69
N VAL A 180 6.85 -7.99 -2.50
CA VAL A 180 8.17 -8.57 -2.08
C VAL A 180 8.52 -9.77 -2.99
N GLY A 181 9.80 -9.89 -3.40
CA GLY A 181 10.41 -10.92 -4.29
C GLY A 181 10.57 -12.32 -3.67
N GLU A 182 11.22 -13.34 -4.23
CA GLU A 182 12.33 -13.48 -5.21
C GLU A 182 12.22 -14.85 -5.95
N ARG A 183 12.85 -15.04 -7.13
CA ARG A 183 12.95 -16.26 -7.99
C ARG A 183 11.85 -16.54 -9.02
N GLN A 184 10.65 -16.02 -8.85
CA GLN A 184 9.73 -15.72 -9.94
C GLN A 184 9.41 -14.24 -9.77
N ALA A 185 9.25 -13.48 -10.85
CA ALA A 185 8.68 -12.14 -10.69
C ALA A 185 7.22 -12.35 -10.25
N LEU A 186 6.98 -12.33 -8.94
CA LEU A 186 5.66 -12.28 -8.35
C LEU A 186 5.04 -10.95 -8.78
N ALA A 187 4.36 -10.97 -9.92
CA ALA A 187 3.57 -9.87 -10.40
C ALA A 187 2.19 -9.97 -9.74
N CYS A 188 1.94 -9.12 -8.74
CA CYS A 188 0.60 -8.92 -8.24
C CYS A 188 -0.11 -7.98 -9.22
N VAL A 189 -0.88 -8.57 -10.13
CA VAL A 189 -1.72 -7.82 -11.05
C VAL A 189 -3.10 -7.72 -10.43
N TRP A 190 -3.55 -6.50 -10.18
CA TRP A 190 -4.90 -6.27 -9.72
C TRP A 190 -5.86 -6.51 -10.87
N ALA A 191 -6.62 -7.60 -10.79
CA ALA A 191 -7.57 -7.96 -11.82
C ALA A 191 -8.82 -7.08 -11.77
N TYR A 192 -9.45 -6.96 -10.61
CA TYR A 192 -10.70 -6.20 -10.43
C TYR A 192 -10.86 -5.60 -9.04
N CYS A 193 -11.63 -4.51 -9.00
CA CYS A 193 -12.45 -4.11 -7.86
C CYS A 193 -13.73 -3.50 -8.42
N PHE A 194 -14.86 -3.92 -7.87
CA PHE A 194 -16.16 -3.42 -8.26
C PHE A 194 -17.07 -3.48 -7.05
N GLU A 195 -18.13 -2.67 -7.11
CA GLU A 195 -19.20 -2.74 -6.13
C GLU A 195 -20.02 -4.03 -6.37
N PHE A 196 -20.12 -4.87 -5.35
CA PHE A 196 -20.86 -6.13 -5.42
C PHE A 196 -22.29 -5.88 -4.92
N SER A 197 -23.21 -5.61 -5.84
CA SER A 197 -24.60 -5.25 -5.52
C SER A 197 -25.46 -6.44 -5.11
N GLU A 198 -25.02 -7.66 -5.38
CA GLU A 198 -25.73 -8.89 -5.02
C GLU A 198 -25.44 -9.34 -3.59
N ARG A 199 -26.23 -10.29 -3.08
CA ARG A 199 -25.93 -10.92 -1.79
C ARG A 199 -24.60 -11.66 -1.88
N HIS A 200 -23.76 -11.52 -0.87
CA HIS A 200 -22.47 -12.23 -0.73
C HIS A 200 -22.64 -13.71 -0.38
N THR A 201 -23.46 -14.45 -1.13
CA THR A 201 -23.56 -15.92 -1.02
C THR A 201 -22.35 -16.58 -1.66
N ALA A 202 -22.10 -17.84 -1.30
CA ALA A 202 -21.00 -18.61 -1.89
C ALA A 202 -21.13 -18.70 -3.42
N ASP A 203 -22.34 -18.96 -3.93
CA ASP A 203 -22.60 -19.11 -5.37
C ASP A 203 -22.34 -17.82 -6.14
N ASN A 204 -22.86 -16.69 -5.65
CA ASN A 204 -22.69 -15.40 -6.33
C ASN A 204 -21.22 -14.97 -6.36
N LEU A 205 -20.50 -15.16 -5.24
CA LEU A 205 -19.07 -14.90 -5.17
C LEU A 205 -18.29 -15.82 -6.12
N GLY A 206 -18.57 -17.12 -6.10
CA GLY A 206 -17.88 -18.11 -6.94
C GLY A 206 -18.09 -17.85 -8.44
N ASN A 207 -19.33 -17.62 -8.86
CA ASN A 207 -19.66 -17.27 -10.25
C ASN A 207 -18.95 -16.00 -10.70
N LYS A 208 -18.87 -14.99 -9.82
CA LYS A 208 -18.18 -13.75 -10.15
C LYS A 208 -16.68 -13.95 -10.29
N LEU A 209 -16.05 -14.74 -9.42
CA LEU A 209 -14.64 -15.10 -9.53
C LEU A 209 -14.32 -15.83 -10.84
N LEU A 210 -15.17 -16.78 -11.23
CA LEU A 210 -15.05 -17.47 -12.52
C LEU A 210 -15.18 -16.50 -13.69
N SER A 211 -16.15 -15.58 -13.65
CA SER A 211 -16.32 -14.57 -14.71
C SER A 211 -15.08 -13.69 -14.87
N VAL A 212 -14.48 -13.27 -13.75
CA VAL A 212 -13.25 -12.46 -13.71
C VAL A 212 -12.07 -13.24 -14.30
N ALA A 213 -11.92 -14.50 -13.91
CA ALA A 213 -10.83 -15.33 -14.42
C ALA A 213 -10.99 -15.66 -15.91
N ALA A 214 -12.23 -15.81 -16.39
CA ALA A 214 -12.53 -15.98 -17.81
C ALA A 214 -12.23 -14.71 -18.61
N GLU A 215 -12.60 -13.52 -18.10
CA GLU A 215 -12.34 -12.24 -18.75
C GLU A 215 -10.83 -11.95 -18.92
N TRP A 216 -10.02 -12.43 -17.98
CA TRP A 216 -8.55 -12.33 -18.04
C TRP A 216 -7.87 -13.52 -18.73
N GLU A 217 -8.63 -14.49 -19.24
CA GLU A 217 -8.12 -15.71 -19.88
C GLU A 217 -7.12 -16.49 -19.00
N VAL A 218 -7.43 -16.56 -17.69
CA VAL A 218 -6.57 -17.14 -16.65
C VAL A 218 -7.27 -18.22 -15.82
N ASP A 219 -8.52 -18.55 -16.12
CA ASP A 219 -9.34 -19.58 -15.47
C ASP A 219 -8.58 -20.91 -15.26
N LYS A 220 -7.85 -21.37 -16.29
CA LYS A 220 -7.04 -22.60 -16.23
C LYS A 220 -5.66 -22.43 -15.60
N LYS A 221 -5.28 -21.20 -15.26
CA LYS A 221 -3.97 -20.83 -14.73
C LYS A 221 -4.02 -20.54 -13.22
N VAL A 222 -5.21 -20.43 -12.63
CA VAL A 222 -5.37 -20.18 -11.20
C VAL A 222 -4.98 -21.43 -10.40
N VAL A 223 -3.88 -21.33 -9.66
CA VAL A 223 -3.37 -22.42 -8.81
C VAL A 223 -4.04 -22.43 -7.44
N CYS A 224 -4.16 -21.24 -6.84
CA CYS A 224 -4.79 -21.06 -5.54
C CYS A 224 -5.39 -19.65 -5.40
N CYS A 225 -6.30 -19.50 -4.45
CA CYS A 225 -6.90 -18.25 -4.06
C CYS A 225 -6.69 -18.00 -2.58
N LEU A 226 -6.03 -16.88 -2.27
CA LEU A 226 -5.86 -16.42 -0.91
C LEU A 226 -7.00 -15.51 -0.50
N THR A 227 -7.79 -15.90 0.50
CA THR A 227 -8.91 -15.10 1.03
C THR A 227 -8.94 -15.11 2.55
N ASP A 228 -9.83 -14.31 3.16
CA ASP A 228 -10.13 -14.49 4.58
C ASP A 228 -10.86 -15.82 4.84
N ASN A 229 -11.02 -16.18 6.12
CA ASN A 229 -11.65 -17.43 6.52
C ASN A 229 -13.18 -17.30 6.67
N ALA A 230 -13.82 -16.29 6.09
CA ALA A 230 -15.26 -16.17 6.13
C ALA A 230 -15.92 -17.33 5.38
N ALA A 231 -17.00 -17.87 5.96
CA ALA A 231 -17.63 -19.09 5.47
C ALA A 231 -18.08 -18.98 4.00
N ASN A 232 -18.57 -17.81 3.57
CA ASN A 232 -19.10 -17.63 2.22
C ASN A 232 -18.00 -17.60 1.16
N ILE A 233 -16.88 -16.90 1.39
CA ILE A 233 -15.78 -16.84 0.42
C ILE A 233 -15.02 -18.17 0.37
N THR A 234 -14.86 -18.86 1.51
CA THR A 234 -14.27 -20.19 1.55
C THR A 234 -15.07 -21.18 0.72
N LYS A 235 -16.41 -21.17 0.85
CA LYS A 235 -17.32 -21.98 0.02
C LYS A 235 -17.32 -21.55 -1.45
N ALA A 236 -17.22 -20.26 -1.73
CA ALA A 236 -17.15 -19.75 -3.09
C ALA A 236 -15.93 -20.31 -3.85
N ILE A 237 -14.75 -20.35 -3.20
CA ILE A 237 -13.54 -20.91 -3.80
C ILE A 237 -13.69 -22.41 -4.04
N GLN A 238 -14.35 -23.14 -3.13
CA GLN A 238 -14.66 -24.56 -3.34
C GLN A 238 -15.52 -24.76 -4.61
N ILE A 239 -16.50 -23.88 -4.85
CA ILE A 239 -17.34 -23.91 -6.07
C ILE A 239 -16.50 -23.69 -7.33
N THR A 240 -15.47 -22.82 -7.28
CA THR A 240 -14.59 -22.57 -8.43
C THR A 240 -13.65 -23.75 -8.76
N GLY A 241 -13.49 -24.70 -7.84
CA GLY A 241 -12.52 -25.80 -7.97
C GLY A 241 -11.07 -25.39 -7.71
N TRP A 242 -10.81 -24.14 -7.30
CA TRP A 242 -9.47 -23.66 -6.96
C TRP A 242 -9.05 -24.05 -5.54
N THR A 243 -7.74 -24.06 -5.28
CA THR A 243 -7.21 -24.32 -3.93
C THR A 243 -7.38 -23.09 -3.04
N HIS A 244 -8.09 -23.19 -1.92
CA HIS A 244 -8.17 -22.10 -0.94
C HIS A 244 -6.92 -22.04 -0.06
N LEU A 245 -6.31 -20.86 0.02
CA LEU A 245 -5.21 -20.56 0.94
C LEU A 245 -5.69 -19.53 1.98
N PRO A 246 -5.74 -19.87 3.28
CA PRO A 246 -6.26 -18.94 4.29
C PRO A 246 -5.31 -17.75 4.48
N CYS A 247 -5.87 -16.56 4.68
CA CYS A 247 -5.10 -15.36 4.96
C CYS A 247 -4.38 -15.45 6.32
N LEU A 248 -3.04 -15.54 6.29
CA LEU A 248 -2.21 -15.58 7.49
C LEU A 248 -2.45 -14.38 8.41
N ALA A 249 -2.62 -13.18 7.84
CA ALA A 249 -2.88 -11.96 8.62
C ALA A 249 -4.20 -12.05 9.39
N HIS A 250 -5.24 -12.65 8.78
CA HIS A 250 -6.50 -12.92 9.46
C HIS A 250 -6.32 -13.93 10.60
N THR A 251 -5.57 -15.01 10.36
CA THR A 251 -5.27 -16.04 11.38
C THR A 251 -4.51 -15.45 12.57
N ILE A 252 -3.46 -14.64 12.34
CA ILE A 252 -2.73 -13.97 13.42
C ILE A 252 -3.65 -13.04 14.20
N ASN A 253 -4.51 -12.28 13.52
CA ASN A 253 -5.47 -11.40 14.18
C ASN A 253 -6.47 -12.19 15.05
N LEU A 254 -6.90 -13.39 14.63
CA LEU A 254 -7.71 -14.27 15.48
C LEU A 254 -6.95 -14.70 16.73
N VAL A 255 -5.67 -15.08 16.62
CA VAL A 255 -4.82 -15.45 17.76
C VAL A 255 -4.64 -14.27 18.74
N VAL A 256 -4.38 -13.07 18.22
CA VAL A 256 -4.25 -11.85 19.03
C VAL A 256 -5.57 -11.51 19.73
N ARG A 257 -6.71 -11.69 19.07
CA ARG A 257 -8.01 -11.50 19.73
C ARG A 257 -8.27 -12.55 20.81
N ASP A 258 -7.85 -13.78 20.57
CA ASP A 258 -8.00 -14.86 21.55
C ASP A 258 -7.17 -14.58 22.81
N SER A 259 -5.95 -14.03 22.66
CA SER A 259 -5.11 -13.66 23.80
C SER A 259 -5.69 -12.52 24.64
N PHE A 260 -6.55 -11.67 24.08
CA PHE A 260 -7.26 -10.61 24.81
C PHE A 260 -8.43 -11.10 25.67
N LYS A 261 -8.84 -12.38 25.59
CA LYS A 261 -9.95 -12.92 26.40
C LYS A 261 -9.72 -12.77 27.92
N GLY A 262 -8.48 -12.87 28.38
CA GLY A 262 -8.11 -12.67 29.78
C GLY A 262 -8.38 -11.24 30.27
N PRO A 263 -7.74 -10.21 29.68
CA PRO A 263 -7.93 -8.80 30.06
C PRO A 263 -9.20 -8.15 29.48
N GLN A 264 -10.11 -8.91 28.88
CA GLN A 264 -11.29 -8.39 28.19
C GLN A 264 -12.14 -7.40 29.03
N PRO A 265 -12.38 -7.62 30.35
CA PRO A 265 -13.15 -6.67 31.15
C PRO A 265 -12.52 -5.27 31.23
N ILE A 266 -11.19 -5.20 31.32
CA ILE A 266 -10.45 -3.93 31.36
C ILE A 266 -10.53 -3.25 30.00
N ILE A 267 -10.33 -4.03 28.93
CA ILE A 267 -10.43 -3.56 27.56
C ILE A 267 -11.82 -2.96 27.28
N ASP A 268 -12.88 -3.60 27.77
CA ASP A 268 -14.26 -3.12 27.59
C ASP A 268 -14.51 -1.80 28.33
N LYS A 269 -13.97 -1.64 29.55
CA LYS A 269 -14.02 -0.35 30.28
C LYS A 269 -13.33 0.77 29.49
N VAL A 270 -12.13 0.51 28.97
CA VAL A 270 -11.41 1.47 28.13
C VAL A 270 -12.22 1.81 26.87
N LYS A 271 -12.78 0.81 26.19
CA LYS A 271 -13.61 1.02 24.99
C LYS A 271 -14.81 1.90 25.29
N GLN A 272 -15.53 1.66 26.38
CA GLN A 272 -16.67 2.50 26.78
C GLN A 272 -16.27 3.95 27.01
N ALA A 273 -15.17 4.19 27.72
CA ALA A 273 -14.65 5.52 27.97
C ALA A 273 -14.25 6.23 26.66
N VAL A 274 -13.53 5.54 25.77
CA VAL A 274 -13.15 6.09 24.46
C VAL A 274 -14.38 6.40 23.62
N GLU A 275 -15.33 5.47 23.55
CA GLU A 275 -16.56 5.63 22.78
C GLU A 275 -17.41 6.80 23.28
N TYR A 276 -17.45 7.03 24.58
CA TYR A 276 -18.08 8.22 25.16
C TYR A 276 -17.48 9.52 24.60
N PHE A 277 -16.15 9.66 24.55
CA PHE A 277 -15.50 10.85 23.96
C PHE A 277 -15.66 10.95 22.44
N HIS A 278 -15.98 9.85 21.76
CA HIS A 278 -16.29 9.89 20.33
C HIS A 278 -17.73 10.34 20.05
N ARG A 279 -18.68 9.89 20.88
CA ARG A 279 -20.12 10.18 20.71
C ARG A 279 -20.56 11.49 21.37
N SER A 280 -19.99 11.85 22.51
CA SER A 280 -20.37 13.03 23.30
C SER A 280 -19.56 14.25 22.88
N ARG A 281 -20.22 15.21 22.20
CA ARG A 281 -19.60 16.51 21.86
C ARG A 281 -19.18 17.28 23.12
N VAL A 282 -20.01 17.24 24.16
CA VAL A 282 -19.73 17.88 25.46
C VAL A 282 -18.52 17.23 26.13
N GLY A 283 -18.46 15.90 26.16
CA GLY A 283 -17.33 15.16 26.73
C GLY A 283 -16.03 15.41 25.97
N ALA A 284 -16.08 15.42 24.63
CA ALA A 284 -14.92 15.70 23.78
C ALA A 284 -14.38 17.13 23.98
N GLN A 285 -15.27 18.12 23.98
CA GLN A 285 -14.89 19.51 24.22
C GLN A 285 -14.30 19.69 25.62
N LYS A 286 -14.91 19.06 26.64
CA LYS A 286 -14.43 19.17 28.00
C LYS A 286 -13.05 18.52 28.19
N LEU A 287 -12.83 17.36 27.55
CA LEU A 287 -11.52 16.71 27.55
C LEU A 287 -10.44 17.62 26.98
N LYS A 288 -10.74 18.29 25.87
CA LYS A 288 -9.84 19.27 25.24
C LYS A 288 -9.54 20.44 26.17
N GLU A 289 -10.54 21.01 26.83
CA GLU A 289 -10.36 22.09 27.81
C GLU A 289 -9.47 21.63 28.98
N THR A 290 -9.70 20.44 29.52
CA THR A 290 -8.92 19.88 30.62
C THR A 290 -7.48 19.58 30.20
N GLN A 291 -7.25 19.06 28.99
CA GLN A 291 -5.90 18.87 28.43
C GLN A 291 -5.15 20.21 28.34
N LEU A 292 -5.80 21.27 27.83
CA LEU A 292 -5.22 22.61 27.75
C LEU A 292 -4.90 23.19 29.14
N GLN A 293 -5.80 23.03 30.12
CA GLN A 293 -5.56 23.46 31.50
C GLN A 293 -4.37 22.75 32.15
N MET A 294 -4.16 21.47 31.80
CA MET A 294 -3.04 20.66 32.28
C MET A 294 -1.76 20.83 31.45
N LYS A 295 -1.73 21.75 30.46
CA LYS A 295 -0.61 21.97 29.54
C LYS A 295 -0.18 20.69 28.78
N MET A 296 -1.16 19.86 28.43
CA MET A 296 -0.97 18.66 27.62
C MET A 296 -1.40 18.92 26.19
N ASP A 297 -0.78 18.22 25.24
CA ASP A 297 -1.19 18.26 23.84
C ASP A 297 -2.62 17.72 23.68
N GLU A 298 -3.38 18.36 22.78
CA GLU A 298 -4.71 17.89 22.44
C GLU A 298 -4.61 16.53 21.75
N LEU A 299 -5.02 15.47 22.46
CA LEU A 299 -5.01 14.13 21.93
C LEU A 299 -6.38 13.47 22.15
N ARG A 300 -7.09 13.25 21.05
CA ARG A 300 -8.34 12.50 21.07
C ARG A 300 -8.06 11.01 21.27
N PRO A 301 -8.71 10.32 22.21
CA PRO A 301 -8.48 8.90 22.44
C PRO A 301 -8.72 8.06 21.17
N LYS A 302 -7.83 7.11 20.89
CA LYS A 302 -7.90 6.26 19.70
C LYS A 302 -8.99 5.21 19.88
N GLN A 303 -9.95 5.15 18.96
CA GLN A 303 -11.04 4.16 18.99
C GLN A 303 -10.54 2.79 18.51
N ASP A 304 -10.93 1.74 19.24
CA ASP A 304 -10.75 0.37 18.78
C ASP A 304 -11.56 0.11 17.50
N CYS A 305 -10.93 -0.56 16.55
CA CYS A 305 -11.54 -0.93 15.28
C CYS A 305 -11.23 -2.39 15.04
N VAL A 306 -12.21 -3.25 15.30
CA VAL A 306 -12.07 -4.69 15.26
C VAL A 306 -11.41 -5.17 13.96
N THR A 307 -11.69 -4.56 12.80
CA THR A 307 -11.09 -4.92 11.50
C THR A 307 -9.64 -4.47 11.30
N ARG A 308 -9.11 -3.59 12.16
CA ARG A 308 -7.71 -3.14 12.17
C ARG A 308 -6.96 -3.80 13.33
N TRP A 309 -6.17 -4.82 13.01
CA TRP A 309 -5.45 -5.69 13.95
C TRP A 309 -4.69 -5.01 15.11
N ASN A 310 -4.13 -3.80 14.91
CA ASN A 310 -3.36 -3.10 15.94
C ASN A 310 -4.18 -2.04 16.72
N SER A 311 -5.47 -1.88 16.42
CA SER A 311 -6.26 -0.78 16.99
C SER A 311 -6.50 -0.91 18.50
N THR A 312 -6.80 -2.11 19.01
CA THR A 312 -6.84 -2.40 20.46
C THR A 312 -5.52 -2.01 21.12
N TYR A 313 -4.38 -2.40 20.53
CA TYR A 313 -3.05 -2.06 21.05
C TYR A 313 -2.84 -0.54 21.10
N TYR A 314 -3.12 0.18 20.00
CA TYR A 314 -2.95 1.63 19.98
C TYR A 314 -3.91 2.37 20.92
N MET A 315 -5.13 1.87 21.11
CA MET A 315 -6.06 2.36 22.11
C MET A 315 -5.44 2.21 23.50
N LEU A 316 -5.04 0.99 23.88
CA LEU A 316 -4.46 0.70 25.19
C LEU A 316 -3.12 1.40 25.44
N GLN A 317 -2.32 1.63 24.40
CA GLN A 317 -1.06 2.36 24.50
C GLN A 317 -1.27 3.87 24.70
N SER A 318 -2.24 4.46 24.00
CA SER A 318 -2.47 5.91 24.04
C SER A 318 -3.37 6.34 25.20
N PHE A 319 -4.30 5.49 25.64
CA PHE A 319 -5.27 5.84 26.68
C PHE A 319 -4.63 6.25 28.03
N PRO A 320 -3.61 5.54 28.56
CA PRO A 320 -2.93 5.91 29.81
C PRO A 320 -2.19 7.25 29.74
N THR A 321 -1.70 7.64 28.55
CA THR A 321 -1.00 8.94 28.37
C THR A 321 -1.88 10.14 28.73
N ASN A 322 -3.21 9.96 28.73
CA ASN A 322 -4.19 10.98 29.06
C ASN A 322 -4.98 10.64 30.34
N LYS A 323 -4.43 9.82 31.24
CA LYS A 323 -5.10 9.37 32.48
C LYS A 323 -5.75 10.52 33.25
N ASN A 324 -4.97 11.55 33.61
CA ASN A 324 -5.47 12.64 34.47
C ASN A 324 -6.58 13.48 33.79
N PRO A 325 -6.43 13.94 32.53
CA PRO A 325 -7.52 14.61 31.82
C PRO A 325 -8.77 13.75 31.66
N ILE A 326 -8.62 12.46 31.35
CA ILE A 326 -9.74 11.54 31.15
C ILE A 326 -10.52 11.35 32.45
N VAL A 327 -9.84 11.02 33.55
CA VAL A 327 -10.48 10.80 34.86
C VAL A 327 -11.21 12.07 35.32
N SER A 328 -10.58 13.23 35.21
CA SER A 328 -11.19 14.51 35.57
C SER A 328 -12.44 14.80 34.72
N THR A 329 -12.36 14.57 33.40
CA THR A 329 -13.48 14.85 32.50
C THR A 329 -14.65 13.90 32.74
N LEU A 330 -14.40 12.61 32.92
CA LEU A 330 -15.46 11.63 33.19
C LEU A 330 -16.19 11.94 34.50
N ALA A 331 -15.46 12.38 35.53
CA ALA A 331 -16.05 12.80 36.81
C ALA A 331 -16.90 14.06 36.67
N VAL A 332 -16.41 15.09 35.97
CA VAL A 332 -17.14 16.36 35.81
C VAL A 332 -18.38 16.22 34.94
N THR A 333 -18.32 15.35 33.94
CA THR A 333 -19.43 15.14 32.99
C THR A 333 -20.43 14.09 33.44
N ASN A 334 -20.23 13.44 34.60
CA ASN A 334 -21.02 12.31 35.09
C ASN A 334 -21.24 11.25 33.98
N ALA A 335 -20.15 10.91 33.28
CA ALA A 335 -20.22 10.02 32.14
C ALA A 335 -20.73 8.62 32.57
N PRO A 336 -21.69 8.01 31.84
CA PRO A 336 -22.25 6.70 32.18
C PRO A 336 -21.32 5.57 31.72
N VAL A 337 -20.07 5.58 32.20
CA VAL A 337 -19.03 4.59 31.88
C VAL A 337 -18.51 3.99 33.18
N SER A 338 -18.13 2.71 33.16
CA SER A 338 -17.53 2.08 34.34
C SER A 338 -16.13 2.66 34.59
N PRO A 339 -15.83 3.20 35.78
CA PRO A 339 -14.52 3.74 36.08
C PRO A 339 -13.47 2.63 36.15
N LEU A 340 -12.25 2.94 35.72
CA LEU A 340 -11.08 2.08 35.92
C LEU A 340 -10.52 2.27 37.34
N SER A 341 -10.20 1.16 38.02
CA SER A 341 -9.51 1.16 39.31
C SER A 341 -8.04 1.60 39.13
N GLN A 342 -7.36 1.93 40.23
CA GLN A 342 -5.95 2.34 40.17
C GLN A 342 -5.04 1.22 39.65
N GLU A 343 -5.35 -0.04 39.97
CA GLU A 343 -4.64 -1.23 39.48
C GLU A 343 -4.91 -1.49 37.99
N GLU A 344 -6.10 -1.13 37.48
CA GLU A 344 -6.43 -1.27 36.06
C GLU A 344 -5.75 -0.21 35.18
N TRP A 345 -5.24 0.87 35.78
CA TRP A 345 -4.47 1.91 35.08
C TRP A 345 -2.96 1.60 34.98
N THR A 346 -2.45 0.72 35.83
CA THR A 346 -1.04 0.28 35.84
C THR A 346 -0.88 -0.94 34.97
#